data_AF-A0AA41Q6D4-F1
#
_entry.id   AF-A0AA41Q6D4-F1
#
_cell.length_a   1.000
_cell.length_b   1.000
_cell.length_c   1.000
_cell.angle_alpha   90.00
_cell.angle_beta   90.00
_cell.angle_gamma   90.00
#
_symmetry.space_group_name_H-M   'P 1'
#
loop_
_entity.id
_entity.type
_entity.pdbx_description
1 polymer ?
#
loop_
_entity_poly.entity_id
_entity_poly.type
_entity_poly.pdbx_seq_one_letter_code
_entity_poly.pdbx_strand_id
1 'polypeptide(L)'
;MARLPRGLVIGTLVASAAVLAAAPASAGGSGGAGAPGGGDAAGTPRICNRVGALDARLDKALARLNGGQDTPGSIARMQMRFDRQKAAGHAEVATYLQDRLTARQALQPILTKSKADLAAVKTWCATQPPAKTKPSGKE
;
A
#
# COMPACT_ATOMS: atom_id res chain seq x y z
N MET A 1 0.15 -52.06 11.58
CA MET A 1 -0.45 -53.09 10.69
C MET A 1 -1.97 -52.86 10.74
N ALA A 2 -2.78 -52.69 9.69
CA ALA A 2 -2.60 -52.91 8.26
C ALA A 2 -3.63 -52.10 7.42
N ARG A 3 -3.14 -51.56 6.29
CA ARG A 3 -3.68 -51.53 4.91
C ARG A 3 -5.04 -50.88 4.57
N LEU A 4 -4.95 -49.91 3.65
CA LEU A 4 -6.00 -49.36 2.77
C LEU A 4 -6.53 -50.41 1.76
N PRO A 5 -7.67 -50.10 1.12
CA PRO A 5 -7.81 -50.33 -0.30
C PRO A 5 -7.86 -49.04 -1.13
N ARG A 6 -7.18 -49.14 -2.27
CA ARG A 6 -7.17 -48.23 -3.42
C ARG A 6 -8.51 -48.29 -4.14
N GLY A 7 -9.03 -47.13 -4.54
CA GLY A 7 -10.08 -47.00 -5.54
C GLY A 7 -9.66 -45.96 -6.58
N LEU A 8 -9.23 -46.43 -7.75
CA LEU A 8 -8.97 -45.66 -8.96
C LEU A 8 -10.24 -45.69 -9.82
N VAL A 9 -10.82 -44.55 -10.20
CA VAL A 9 -11.71 -44.47 -11.36
C VAL A 9 -11.32 -43.28 -12.22
N ILE A 10 -11.15 -43.61 -13.49
CA ILE A 10 -10.66 -42.83 -14.61
C ILE A 10 -11.85 -42.13 -15.29
N GLY A 11 -11.64 -40.90 -15.74
CA GLY A 11 -12.18 -40.40 -17.01
C GLY A 11 -13.54 -39.68 -16.98
N THR A 12 -13.53 -38.41 -17.36
CA THR A 12 -14.10 -37.97 -18.65
C THR A 12 -13.76 -36.49 -18.90
N LEU A 13 -12.99 -36.26 -19.96
CA LEU A 13 -12.85 -34.99 -20.64
C LEU A 13 -14.16 -34.74 -21.40
N VAL A 14 -14.85 -33.64 -21.10
CA VAL A 14 -15.84 -33.06 -22.01
C VAL A 14 -15.42 -31.61 -22.27
N ALA A 15 -14.79 -31.42 -23.42
CA ALA A 15 -14.62 -30.11 -24.03
C ALA A 15 -15.97 -29.69 -24.61
N SER A 16 -16.58 -28.66 -24.04
CA SER A 16 -17.71 -27.97 -24.66
C SER A 16 -17.27 -26.55 -25.02
N ALA A 17 -16.77 -26.42 -26.25
CA ALA A 17 -16.70 -25.14 -26.94
C ALA A 17 -18.11 -24.81 -27.46
N ALA A 18 -18.74 -23.80 -26.86
CA ALA A 18 -19.89 -23.12 -27.45
C ALA A 18 -19.66 -21.62 -27.33
N VAL A 19 -19.10 -21.04 -28.39
CA VAL A 19 -19.13 -19.60 -28.62
C VAL A 19 -20.39 -19.33 -29.42
N LEU A 20 -21.32 -18.52 -28.88
CA LEU A 20 -22.11 -17.58 -29.65
C LEU A 20 -22.62 -16.45 -28.74
N ALA A 21 -22.63 -15.26 -29.30
CA ALA A 21 -22.62 -13.96 -28.63
C ALA A 21 -24.01 -13.42 -28.22
N ALA A 22 -23.93 -12.31 -27.47
CA ALA A 22 -24.90 -11.21 -27.34
C ALA A 22 -26.02 -11.31 -26.27
N ALA A 23 -25.77 -10.70 -25.10
CA ALA A 23 -26.51 -9.54 -24.57
C ALA A 23 -26.05 -9.21 -23.13
N PRO A 24 -25.47 -8.03 -22.82
CA PRO A 24 -25.39 -7.59 -21.43
C PRO A 24 -26.76 -7.05 -21.00
N ALA A 25 -27.50 -7.85 -20.24
CA ALA A 25 -28.62 -7.36 -19.44
C ALA A 25 -28.07 -6.40 -18.37
N SER A 26 -28.08 -5.11 -18.69
CA SER A 26 -27.74 -4.04 -17.76
C SER A 26 -28.98 -3.70 -16.93
N ALA A 27 -29.19 -4.41 -15.83
CA ALA A 27 -30.16 -4.01 -14.81
C ALA A 27 -29.53 -2.90 -13.95
N GLY A 28 -30.08 -1.70 -14.09
CA GLY A 28 -29.65 -0.50 -13.40
C GLY A 28 -29.77 -0.60 -11.89
N GLY A 29 -28.66 -0.30 -11.22
CA GLY A 29 -28.58 0.09 -9.82
C GLY A 29 -27.52 1.18 -9.73
N SER A 30 -27.92 2.42 -10.01
CA SER A 30 -27.12 3.63 -9.97
C SER A 30 -26.70 3.97 -8.55
N GLY A 31 -25.69 3.27 -8.03
CA GLY A 31 -24.90 3.66 -6.88
C GLY A 31 -23.52 4.06 -7.36
N GLY A 32 -23.40 5.29 -7.87
CA GLY A 32 -22.12 5.82 -8.33
C GLY A 32 -21.09 5.79 -7.21
N ALA A 33 -20.14 4.85 -7.28
CA ALA A 33 -18.90 4.94 -6.54
C ALA A 33 -18.12 6.13 -7.11
N GLY A 34 -18.41 7.32 -6.60
CA GLY A 34 -17.61 8.50 -6.85
C GLY A 34 -16.19 8.22 -6.41
N ALA A 35 -15.29 8.02 -7.37
CA ALA A 35 -13.87 8.26 -7.13
C ALA A 35 -13.76 9.65 -6.48
N PRO A 36 -12.95 9.85 -5.42
CA PRO A 36 -12.82 11.15 -4.80
C PRO A 36 -12.37 12.12 -5.89
N GLY A 37 -13.29 13.00 -6.30
CA GLY A 37 -13.08 14.05 -7.28
C GLY A 37 -12.12 15.06 -6.68
N GLY A 38 -10.83 14.74 -6.68
CA GLY A 38 -9.78 15.74 -6.64
C GLY A 38 -9.83 16.45 -7.99
N GLY A 39 -10.69 17.47 -8.09
CA GLY A 39 -10.82 18.27 -9.28
C GLY A 39 -9.43 18.70 -9.75
N ASP A 40 -9.07 18.29 -10.97
CA ASP A 40 -8.01 18.94 -11.71
C ASP A 40 -8.43 20.38 -11.89
N ALA A 41 -7.94 21.25 -11.02
CA ALA A 41 -7.97 22.65 -11.36
C ALA A 41 -7.02 22.82 -12.54
N ALA A 42 -7.57 23.27 -13.67
CA ALA A 42 -6.88 23.26 -14.93
C ALA A 42 -5.56 24.05 -14.79
N GLY A 43 -4.43 23.38 -15.07
CA GLY A 43 -3.10 24.00 -15.11
C GLY A 43 -2.16 23.68 -13.95
N THR A 44 -2.61 23.17 -12.78
CA THR A 44 -1.69 22.76 -11.70
C THR A 44 -1.41 21.26 -11.76
N PRO A 45 -0.14 20.83 -11.75
CA PRO A 45 0.22 19.42 -11.67
C PRO A 45 -0.40 18.74 -10.43
N ARG A 46 -1.08 17.59 -10.62
CA ARG A 46 -1.76 16.84 -9.53
C ARG A 46 -0.89 16.53 -8.31
N ILE A 47 0.43 16.47 -8.49
CA ILE A 47 1.37 16.25 -7.39
C ILE A 47 1.38 17.42 -6.41
N CYS A 48 1.21 18.66 -6.88
CA CYS A 48 1.23 19.85 -6.03
C CYS A 48 0.05 19.89 -5.07
N ASN A 49 -1.11 19.38 -5.48
CA ASN A 49 -2.28 19.25 -4.59
C ASN A 49 -2.06 18.22 -3.46
N ARG A 50 -1.11 17.30 -3.62
CA ARG A 50 -0.86 16.20 -2.68
C ARG A 50 0.43 16.37 -1.86
N VAL A 51 1.32 17.28 -2.26
CA VAL A 51 2.67 17.37 -1.70
C VAL A 51 2.66 17.54 -0.18
N GLY A 52 1.83 18.44 0.36
CA GLY A 52 1.73 18.63 1.82
C GLY A 52 1.20 17.39 2.57
N ALA A 53 0.23 16.68 1.99
CA ALA A 53 -0.29 15.45 2.59
C ALA A 53 0.73 14.31 2.57
N LEU A 54 1.55 14.23 1.52
CA LEU A 54 2.63 13.25 1.41
C LEU A 54 3.75 13.53 2.41
N ASP A 55 4.15 14.80 2.57
CA ASP A 55 5.15 15.23 3.57
C ASP A 55 4.72 14.80 4.98
N ALA A 56 3.48 15.13 5.37
CA ALA A 56 2.94 14.75 6.67
C ALA A 56 2.85 13.22 6.88
N ARG A 57 2.65 12.43 5.81
CA ARG A 57 2.66 10.97 5.87
C ARG A 57 4.07 10.43 6.10
N LEU A 58 5.08 11.00 5.42
CA LEU A 58 6.48 10.64 5.62
C LEU A 58 6.93 10.95 7.03
N ASP A 59 6.55 12.11 7.57
CA ASP A 59 6.83 12.48 8.96
C ASP A 59 6.25 11.51 9.97
N LYS A 60 4.96 11.16 9.82
CA LYS A 60 4.32 10.16 10.69
C LYS A 60 4.98 8.79 10.59
N ALA A 61 5.42 8.40 9.38
CA ALA A 61 6.11 7.13 9.18
C ALA A 61 7.49 7.11 9.86
N LEU A 62 8.28 8.18 9.69
CA LEU A 62 9.58 8.34 10.33
C LEU A 62 9.43 8.41 11.87
N ALA A 63 8.49 9.20 12.38
CA ALA A 63 8.22 9.29 13.81
C ALA A 63 7.86 7.92 14.42
N ARG A 64 7.06 7.11 13.70
CA ARG A 64 6.72 5.75 14.15
C ARG A 64 7.95 4.83 14.16
N LEU A 65 8.75 4.84 13.09
CA LEU A 65 9.95 3.99 12.99
C LEU A 65 10.97 4.32 14.08
N ASN A 66 11.15 5.62 14.35
CA ASN A 66 12.09 6.14 15.33
C ASN A 66 11.54 6.19 16.77
N GLY A 67 10.30 5.73 16.99
CA GLY A 67 9.70 5.67 18.32
C GLY A 67 10.42 4.71 19.26
N GLY A 68 10.13 4.82 20.56
CA GLY A 68 10.70 3.94 21.60
C GLY A 68 10.16 2.51 21.57
N GLN A 69 10.55 1.71 22.56
CA GLN A 69 10.14 0.30 22.69
C GLN A 69 8.63 0.12 22.89
N ASP A 70 7.94 1.12 23.42
CA ASP A 70 6.48 1.09 23.60
C ASP A 70 5.71 1.44 22.32
N THR A 71 6.39 2.02 21.33
CA THR A 71 5.75 2.46 20.08
C THR A 71 5.50 1.28 19.15
N PRO A 72 4.24 0.97 18.78
CA PRO A 72 3.95 -0.08 17.80
C PRO A 72 4.61 0.22 16.46
N GLY A 73 5.40 -0.74 15.97
CA GLY A 73 6.05 -0.65 14.67
C GLY A 73 7.36 0.12 14.64
N SER A 74 7.87 0.58 15.78
CA SER A 74 9.21 1.14 15.87
C SER A 74 10.29 0.08 15.70
N ILE A 75 11.48 0.53 15.32
CA ILE A 75 12.69 -0.30 15.25
C ILE A 75 13.06 -0.79 16.66
N ALA A 76 13.01 0.10 17.66
CA ALA A 76 13.33 -0.23 19.05
C ALA A 76 12.44 -1.35 19.62
N ARG A 77 11.12 -1.29 19.36
CA ARG A 77 10.20 -2.35 19.78
C ARG A 77 10.48 -3.68 19.08
N MET A 78 10.82 -3.63 17.79
CA MET A 78 11.13 -4.84 17.03
C MET A 78 12.42 -5.49 17.53
N GLN A 79 13.45 -4.68 17.82
CA GLN A 79 14.70 -5.12 18.42
C GLN A 79 14.45 -5.83 19.75
N MET A 80 13.72 -5.20 20.68
CA MET A 80 13.35 -5.80 21.96
C MET A 80 12.64 -7.16 21.80
N ARG A 81 11.73 -7.28 20.83
CA ARG A 81 11.04 -8.56 20.56
C ARG A 81 11.99 -9.62 20.03
N PHE A 82 12.90 -9.26 19.12
CA PHE A 82 13.95 -10.15 18.63
C PHE A 82 14.83 -10.65 19.78
N ASP A 83 15.33 -9.74 20.61
CA ASP A 83 16.21 -10.07 21.73
C ASP A 83 15.54 -11.00 22.74
N ARG A 84 14.25 -10.77 23.04
CA ARG A 84 13.46 -11.66 23.89
C ARG A 84 13.37 -13.09 23.34
N GLN A 85 13.11 -13.24 22.04
CA GLN A 85 12.99 -14.58 21.43
C GLN A 85 14.34 -15.29 21.34
N LYS A 86 15.41 -14.53 21.06
CA LYS A 86 16.78 -15.03 21.09
C LYS A 86 17.17 -15.52 22.48
N ALA A 87 16.86 -14.74 23.53
CA ALA A 87 17.13 -15.13 24.91
C ALA A 87 16.32 -16.35 25.37
N ALA A 88 15.11 -16.54 24.82
CA ALA A 88 14.26 -17.71 25.08
C ALA A 88 14.63 -18.95 24.25
N GLY A 89 15.62 -18.87 23.36
CA GLY A 89 16.05 -19.99 22.51
C GLY A 89 15.10 -20.33 21.35
N HIS A 90 14.16 -19.45 21.01
CA HIS A 90 13.21 -19.65 19.91
C HIS A 90 13.83 -19.20 18.58
N ALA A 91 14.71 -20.03 18.01
CA ALA A 91 15.54 -19.69 16.85
C ALA A 91 14.73 -19.27 15.61
N GLU A 92 13.69 -20.03 15.24
CA GLU A 92 12.87 -19.77 14.07
C GLU A 92 12.11 -18.45 14.19
N VAL A 93 11.58 -18.17 15.39
CA VAL A 93 10.90 -16.91 15.69
C VAL A 93 11.89 -15.75 15.68
N ALA A 94 13.08 -15.93 16.26
CA ALA A 94 14.13 -14.92 16.25
C ALA A 94 14.55 -14.57 14.81
N THR A 95 14.76 -15.56 13.94
CA THR A 95 15.08 -15.34 12.52
C THR A 95 13.98 -14.53 11.82
N TYR A 96 12.71 -14.93 11.97
CA TYR A 96 11.59 -14.18 11.40
C TYR A 96 11.54 -12.72 11.90
N LEU A 97 11.82 -12.49 13.18
CA LEU A 97 11.85 -11.14 13.75
C LEU A 97 13.06 -10.33 13.27
N GLN A 98 14.20 -10.98 13.06
CA GLN A 98 15.39 -10.36 12.51
C GLN A 98 15.14 -9.84 11.09
N ASP A 99 14.54 -10.65 10.21
CA ASP A 99 14.21 -10.22 8.85
C ASP A 99 13.29 -9.00 8.84
N ARG A 100 12.29 -9.00 9.73
CA ARG A 100 11.38 -7.86 9.90
C ARG A 100 12.06 -6.63 10.47
N LEU A 101 13.03 -6.81 11.37
CA LEU A 101 13.84 -5.72 11.91
C LEU A 101 14.70 -5.11 10.79
N THR A 102 15.41 -5.94 10.03
CA THR A 102 16.22 -5.52 8.88
C THR A 102 15.38 -4.75 7.86
N ALA A 103 14.20 -5.25 7.51
CA ALA A 103 13.28 -4.56 6.60
C ALA A 103 12.87 -3.18 7.14
N ARG A 104 12.59 -3.04 8.44
CA ARG A 104 12.26 -1.73 9.04
C ARG A 104 13.45 -0.78 9.06
N GLN A 105 14.65 -1.27 9.37
CA GLN A 105 15.86 -0.47 9.33
C GLN A 105 16.16 0.04 7.92
N ALA A 106 15.93 -0.78 6.90
CA ALA A 106 16.07 -0.38 5.50
C ALA A 106 15.05 0.69 5.06
N LEU A 107 13.86 0.74 5.67
CA LEU A 107 12.86 1.78 5.37
C LEU A 107 13.28 3.17 5.84
N GLN A 108 14.02 3.30 6.94
CA GLN A 108 14.40 4.60 7.49
C GLN A 108 15.19 5.48 6.50
N PRO A 109 16.28 5.02 5.85
CA PRO A 109 16.98 5.82 4.86
C PRO A 109 16.14 6.08 3.60
N ILE A 110 15.30 5.12 3.19
CA ILE A 110 14.40 5.29 2.02
C ILE A 110 13.40 6.43 2.27
N LEU A 111 12.75 6.45 3.44
CA LEU A 111 11.79 7.48 3.80
C LEU A 111 12.46 8.84 4.04
N THR A 112 13.66 8.86 4.61
CA THR A 112 14.44 10.09 4.79
C THR A 112 14.79 10.71 3.44
N LYS A 113 15.28 9.90 2.50
CA LYS A 113 15.54 10.34 1.12
C LYS A 113 14.25 10.84 0.45
N SER A 114 13.16 10.07 0.55
CA SER A 114 11.86 10.45 -0.03
C SER A 114 11.38 11.81 0.51
N LYS A 115 11.63 12.11 1.78
CA LYS A 115 11.29 13.41 2.38
C LYS A 115 12.13 14.54 1.78
N ALA A 116 13.43 14.33 1.61
CA ALA A 116 14.30 15.30 0.95
C ALA A 116 13.90 15.55 -0.51
N ASP A 117 13.61 14.48 -1.26
CA ASP A 117 13.15 14.58 -2.65
C ASP A 117 11.81 15.31 -2.73
N LEU A 118 10.89 15.07 -1.78
CA LEU A 118 9.60 15.73 -1.74
C LEU A 118 9.69 17.22 -1.37
N ALA A 119 10.71 17.63 -0.60
CA ALA A 119 11.01 19.04 -0.37
C ALA A 119 11.39 19.76 -1.68
N ALA A 120 12.17 19.11 -2.56
CA ALA A 120 12.47 19.65 -3.89
C ALA A 120 11.21 19.77 -4.75
N VAL A 121 10.31 18.78 -4.71
CA VAL A 121 9.00 18.85 -5.40
C VAL A 121 8.14 19.99 -4.85
N LYS A 122 8.14 20.21 -3.53
CA LYS A 122 7.41 21.32 -2.90
C LYS A 122 7.91 22.67 -3.39
N THR A 123 9.23 22.85 -3.49
CA THR A 123 9.85 24.06 -4.06
C THR A 123 9.45 24.26 -5.53
N TRP A 124 9.48 23.19 -6.34
CA TRP A 124 9.03 23.27 -7.73
C TRP A 124 7.54 23.58 -7.86
N CYS A 125 6.70 23.02 -6.98
CA CYS A 125 5.27 23.30 -6.97
C CYS A 125 4.95 24.78 -6.68
N ALA A 126 5.81 25.48 -5.94
CA ALA A 126 5.66 26.91 -5.68
C ALA A 126 5.84 27.78 -6.94
N THR A 127 6.43 27.24 -8.02
CA THR A 127 6.59 27.95 -9.30
C THR A 127 5.47 27.64 -10.30
N GLN A 128 4.54 26.74 -9.96
CA GLN A 128 3.48 26.31 -10.85
C GLN A 128 2.27 27.27 -10.76
N PRO A 129 1.55 27.51 -11.88
CA PRO A 129 0.39 28.37 -11.87
C PRO A 129 -0.71 27.81 -10.95
N PRO A 130 -1.48 28.68 -10.28
CA PRO A 130 -2.57 28.23 -9.44
C PRO A 130 -3.66 27.60 -10.30
N ALA A 131 -4.27 26.60 -9.70
CA ALA A 131 -5.49 25.93 -10.06
C ALA A 131 -6.51 26.86 -10.75
N LYS A 132 -6.65 26.82 -12.09
CA LYS A 132 -7.75 27.55 -12.76
C LYS A 132 -9.05 26.79 -12.47
N THR A 133 -9.91 27.36 -11.63
CA THR A 133 -11.29 26.92 -11.46
C THR A 133 -12.07 27.23 -12.74
N LYS A 134 -12.66 26.21 -13.39
CA LYS A 134 -13.66 26.43 -14.45
C LYS A 134 -14.84 27.22 -13.83
N PRO A 135 -15.35 28.29 -14.48
CA PRO A 135 -16.60 28.88 -14.06
C PRO A 135 -17.71 27.84 -14.26
N SER A 136 -18.45 27.55 -13.18
CA SER A 136 -19.67 26.78 -13.24
C SER A 136 -20.73 27.60 -13.98
N GLY A 137 -20.80 27.45 -15.30
CA GLY A 137 -21.94 27.91 -16.09
C GLY A 137 -23.16 27.09 -15.70
N LYS A 138 -24.15 27.75 -15.10
CA LYS A 138 -25.54 27.27 -15.10
C LYS A 138 -26.10 27.55 -16.49
N GLU A 139 -26.66 26.54 -17.13
CA GLU A 139 -27.80 26.67 -18.06
C GLU A 139 -28.75 25.51 -17.78
#